data_AF-A0A0A3HVA4-F1
#
_entry.id   AF-A0A0A3HVA4-F1
#
_cell.length_a   1.000
_cell.length_b   1.000
_cell.length_c   1.000
_cell.angle_alpha   90.00
_cell.angle_beta   90.00
_cell.angle_gamma   90.00
#
_symmetry.space_group_name_H-M   'P 1'
#
loop_
_entity.id
_entity.type
_entity.pdbx_description
1 polymer ?
#
loop_
_entity_poly.entity_id
_entity_poly.type
_entity_poly.pdbx_seq_one_letter_code
_entity_poly.pdbx_strand_id
1 'polypeptide(L)' 'MSDKKKGKFQLAIIVILLLLMVAAFVTFFLGHYTAAFILLGILIAIMGFVGNSAATDNAVYIHKRIHKNNERW' A
#
# COMPACT_ATOMS: atom_id res chain seq x y z
N MET A 1 7.42 5.02 15.11
CA MET A 1 6.71 3.73 15.34
C MET A 1 7.76 2.64 15.35
N SER A 2 7.90 1.84 16.41
CA SER A 2 8.97 0.81 16.47
C SER A 2 8.87 -0.12 15.26
N ASP A 3 10.00 -0.50 14.65
CA ASP A 3 10.03 -1.28 13.40
C ASP A 3 9.22 -2.59 13.48
N LYS A 4 9.12 -3.18 14.68
CA LYS A 4 8.24 -4.34 14.95
C LYS A 4 6.74 -4.06 14.72
N LYS A 5 6.26 -2.84 14.96
CA LYS A 5 4.86 -2.46 14.72
C LYS A 5 4.57 -2.21 13.23
N LYS A 6 5.56 -1.74 12.46
CA LYS A 6 5.42 -1.52 11.00
C LYS A 6 5.18 -2.83 10.23
N GLY A 7 5.92 -3.90 10.54
CA GLY A 7 5.78 -5.18 9.85
C GLY A 7 4.39 -5.84 10.03
N LYS A 8 3.82 -5.77 11.24
CA LYS A 8 2.47 -6.32 11.50
C LYS A 8 1.38 -5.54 10.76
N PHE A 9 1.52 -4.21 10.68
CA PHE A 9 0.59 -3.36 9.95
C PHE A 9 0.65 -3.63 8.44
N GLN A 10 1.86 -3.79 7.90
CA GLN A 10 2.05 -4.13 6.48
C GLN A 10 1.44 -5.49 6.13
N LEU A 11 1.60 -6.50 6.98
CA LEU A 11 0.96 -7.80 6.80
C LEU A 11 -0.57 -7.68 6.81
N ALA A 12 -1.14 -6.90 7.73
CA ALA A 12 -2.59 -6.68 7.79
C ALA A 12 -3.13 -6.03 6.51
N ILE A 13 -2.42 -5.03 5.95
CA ILE A 13 -2.78 -4.41 4.67
C ILE A 13 -2.77 -5.44 3.53
N ILE A 14 -1.75 -6.30 3.47
CA ILE A 14 -1.64 -7.33 2.42
C ILE A 14 -2.82 -8.31 2.50
N VAL A 15 -3.19 -8.74 3.70
CA VAL A 15 -4.35 -9.62 3.90
C VAL A 15 -5.65 -8.94 3.45
N ILE A 16 -5.84 -7.66 3.80
CA ILE A 16 -7.00 -6.88 3.37
C ILE A 16 -7.06 -6.76 1.83
N LEU A 17 -5.92 -6.47 1.18
CA LEU A 17 -5.85 -6.38 -0.28
C LEU A 17 -6.21 -7.71 -0.96
N LEU A 18 -5.72 -8.83 -0.44
CA LEU A 18 -6.08 -10.17 -0.94
C LEU A 18 -7.57 -10.44 -0.81
N LEU A 19 -8.16 -10.15 0.36
CA LEU A 19 -9.59 -10.36 0.59
C LEU A 19 -10.44 -9.47 -0.32
N LEU A 20 -10.08 -8.19 -0.49
CA LEU A 20 -10.77 -7.29 -1.42
C LEU A 20 -10.69 -7.79 -2.86
N MET A 21 -9.53 -8.27 -3.28
CA MET A 21 -9.33 -8.76 -4.65
C MET A 21 -10.18 -10.00 -4.93
N VAL A 22 -10.20 -10.96 -4.00
CA VAL A 22 -11.07 -12.15 -4.10
C VAL A 22 -12.54 -11.74 -4.08
N ALA A 23 -12.95 -10.83 -3.20
CA ALA A 23 -14.32 -10.37 -3.11
C ALA A 23 -14.78 -9.69 -4.41
N ALA A 24 -13.97 -8.77 -4.97
CA ALA A 24 -14.24 -8.08 -6.22
C ALA A 24 -14.37 -9.08 -7.39
N PHE A 25 -13.48 -10.06 -7.46
CA PHE A 25 -13.54 -11.12 -8.46
C PHE A 25 -14.84 -11.91 -8.33
N VAL A 26 -15.17 -12.42 -7.14
CA VAL A 26 -16.39 -13.19 -6.90
C VAL A 26 -17.65 -12.39 -7.25
N THR A 27 -17.74 -11.12 -6.82
CA THR A 27 -18.90 -10.26 -7.15
C THR A 27 -19.03 -9.99 -8.65
N PHE A 28 -17.91 -9.91 -9.36
CA PHE A 28 -17.91 -9.77 -10.82
C PHE A 28 -18.56 -10.99 -11.51
N PHE A 29 -18.18 -12.21 -11.11
CA PHE A 29 -18.75 -13.44 -11.67
C PHE A 29 -20.20 -13.70 -11.25
N LEU A 30 -20.62 -13.17 -10.10
CA LEU A 30 -22.03 -13.16 -9.68
C LEU A 30 -22.89 -12.16 -10.48
N GLY A 31 -22.30 -11.35 -11.37
CA GLY A 31 -23.01 -10.34 -12.15
C GLY A 31 -23.30 -9.04 -11.41
N HIS A 32 -22.76 -8.86 -10.19
CA HIS A 32 -22.88 -7.62 -9.42
C HIS A 32 -21.83 -6.60 -9.85
N TYR A 33 -21.89 -6.17 -11.12
CA TYR A 33 -20.85 -5.35 -11.74
C TYR A 33 -20.61 -4.02 -11.03
N THR A 34 -21.66 -3.34 -10.56
CA THR A 34 -21.53 -2.07 -9.82
C THR A 34 -20.76 -2.26 -8.52
N ALA A 35 -21.08 -3.31 -7.75
CA ALA A 35 -20.40 -3.63 -6.50
C ALA A 35 -18.94 -4.03 -6.76
N ALA A 36 -18.69 -4.84 -7.80
CA ALA A 36 -17.34 -5.21 -8.22
C ALA A 36 -16.50 -3.98 -8.60
N PHE A 37 -17.07 -3.03 -9.36
CA PHE A 37 -16.40 -1.78 -9.72
C PHE A 37 -16.05 -0.92 -8.50
N ILE A 38 -16.96 -0.80 -7.54
CA ILE A 38 -16.72 -0.07 -6.28
C ILE A 38 -15.56 -0.72 -5.52
N LEU A 39 -15.59 -2.05 -5.36
CA LEU A 39 -14.52 -2.78 -4.67
C LEU A 39 -13.17 -2.61 -5.37
N LEU A 40 -13.16 -2.63 -6.70
CA LEU A 40 -11.96 -2.45 -7.50
C LEU A 40 -11.41 -1.02 -7.40
N GLY A 41 -12.29 -0.01 -7.35
CA GLY A 41 -11.92 1.38 -7.08
C GLY A 41 -11.28 1.56 -5.71
N ILE A 42 -11.85 0.94 -4.67
CA ILE A 42 -11.28 0.95 -3.31
C ILE A 42 -9.90 0.29 -3.29
N LEU A 43 -9.76 -0.86 -3.96
CA LEU A 43 -8.50 -1.58 -4.08
C LEU A 43 -7.39 -0.70 -4.71
N ILE A 44 -7.70 -0.02 -5.82
CA ILE A 44 -6.77 0.90 -6.50
C ILE A 44 -6.39 2.06 -5.58
N ALA A 45 -7.35 2.68 -4.88
CA ALA A 45 -7.10 3.78 -3.97
C ALA A 45 -6.13 3.40 -2.83
N ILE A 46 -6.34 2.22 -2.23
CA ILE A 46 -5.46 1.69 -1.17
C ILE A 46 -4.05 1.43 -1.74
N MET A 47 -3.94 0.78 -2.91
CA MET A 47 -2.65 0.54 -3.54
C MET A 47 -1.90 1.84 -3.85
N GLY A 48 -2.59 2.85 -4.37
CA GLY A 48 -2.01 4.17 -4.63
C GLY A 48 -1.50 4.84 -3.35
N PHE A 49 -2.27 4.80 -2.26
CA PHE A 49 -1.86 5.36 -0.99
C PHE A 49 -0.63 4.67 -0.40
N VAL A 50 -0.60 3.33 -0.43
CA VAL A 50 0.54 2.54 0.08
C VAL A 50 1.78 2.76 -0.78
N GLY A 51 1.63 2.73 -2.11
CA GLY A 51 2.73 2.95 -3.06
C GLY A 51 3.35 4.34 -2.92
N ASN A 52 2.52 5.38 -2.81
CA ASN A 52 3.00 6.75 -2.63
C ASN A 52 3.69 6.96 -1.26
N SER A 53 3.16 6.33 -0.21
CA SER A 53 3.81 6.33 1.11
C SER A 53 5.19 5.67 1.06
N ALA A 54 5.31 4.52 0.37
CA ALA A 54 6.59 3.84 0.18
C ALA A 54 7.59 4.66 -0.66
N ALA A 55 7.11 5.33 -1.71
CA ALA A 55 7.94 6.21 -2.54
C ALA A 55 8.48 7.41 -1.75
N THR A 56 7.63 8.01 -0.91
CA THR A 56 8.00 9.15 -0.06
C THR A 56 9.05 8.75 0.98
N ASP A 57 8.86 7.61 1.66
CA ASP A 57 9.83 7.06 2.62
C ASP A 57 11.18 6.78 1.94
N ASN A 58 11.17 6.26 0.70
CA ASN A 58 12.40 6.00 -0.06
C ASN A 58 13.12 7.29 -0.49
N ALA A 59 12.38 8.30 -0.96
CA ALA A 59 12.94 9.60 -1.32
C ALA A 59 13.60 10.29 -0.11
N VAL A 60 12.93 10.25 1.05
CA VAL A 60 13.50 10.75 2.32
C VAL A 60 14.72 9.94 2.74
N TYR A 61 14.71 8.62 2.59
CA TYR A 61 15.87 7.77 2.88
C TYR A 61 17.09 8.14 2.04
N ILE A 62 16.92 8.28 0.72
CA ILE A 62 18.00 8.68 -0.19
C ILE A 62 18.50 10.09 0.17
N HIS A 63 17.60 11.04 0.37
CA HIS A 63 17.98 12.42 0.69
C HIS A 63 18.78 12.51 1.99
N LYS A 64 18.34 11.81 3.03
CA LYS A 64 19.02 11.75 4.34
C LYS A 64 20.38 11.06 4.23
N ARG A 65 20.50 10.03 3.39
CA ARG A 65 21.78 9.33 3.15
C ARG A 65 22.79 10.24 2.44
N ILE A 66 22.34 11.02 1.44
CA ILE A 66 23.19 11.97 0.70
C ILE A 66 23.66 13.10 1.61
N HIS A 67 22.76 13.74 2.37
CA HIS A 67 23.12 14.86 3.24
C HIS A 67 23.95 14.44 4.46
N LYS A 68 23.67 13.28 5.07
CA LYS A 68 24.50 12.75 6.16
C LYS A 68 25.92 12.39 5.71
N ASN A 69 26.13 12.08 4.43
CA ASN A 69 27.47 11.83 3.88
C ASN A 69 28.22 13.13 3.56
N ASN A 70 27.51 14.25 3.41
CA ASN A 70 28.10 15.56 3.10
C ASN A 70 28.57 16.32 4.35
N GLU A 71 28.04 15.98 5.54
CA GLU A 71 28.51 16.50 6.85
C GLU A 71 29.77 15.79 7.39
N ARG A 72 30.33 14.84 6.63
CA ARG A 72 31.58 14.12 6.98
C ARG A 72 32.83 14.70 6.28
N TRP A 73 32.70 15.84 5.62
CA TRP A 73 33.80 16.67 5.11
C TRP A 73 33.79 18.03 5.80
#